data_AF-A0A4Q9LGJ1-F1
#
_entry.id   AF-A0A4Q9LGJ1-F1
#
_cell.length_a   1.000
_cell.length_b   1.000
_cell.length_c   1.000
_cell.angle_alpha   90.00
_cell.angle_beta   90.00
_cell.angle_gamma   90.00
#
_symmetry.space_group_name_H-M   'P 1'
#
loop_
_entity.id
_entity.type
_entity.pdbx_description
1 polymer ?
#
loop_
_entity_poly.entity_id
_entity_poly.type
_entity_poly.pdbx_seq_one_letter_code
_entity_poly.pdbx_strand_id
1 'polypeptide(L)'
;MEKILEKCILEELKRAGYQKFNAKALYMFTQTTIAQIKTNCNILSSLTLHSMRSRSTLLDVMNLIKLTKIDYSNVYNRPTVKYEVEEESKPIQFKSSISCSAEKFIHIYDFMPDFPPVHTFKKSFLKENRSEDKSEKVKQRIEQSLRTESSLLKIIACSKGLPKRINFLFD
;
A
#
# COMPACT_ATOMS: atom_id res chain seq x y z
N MET A 1 -18.07 2.05 15.52
CA MET A 1 -18.81 1.18 16.46
C MET A 1 -19.38 1.96 17.64
N GLU A 2 -18.57 2.73 18.39
CA GLU A 2 -19.05 3.47 19.57
C GLU A 2 -20.21 4.43 19.25
N LYS A 3 -20.07 5.26 18.21
CA LYS A 3 -21.14 6.17 17.75
C LYS A 3 -22.44 5.45 17.37
N ILE A 4 -22.34 4.22 16.86
CA ILE A 4 -23.52 3.42 16.48
C ILE A 4 -24.21 2.92 17.75
N LEU A 5 -23.45 2.35 18.69
CA LEU A 5 -23.96 1.90 19.98
C LEU A 5 -24.58 3.03 20.78
N GLU A 6 -23.96 4.21 20.80
CA GLU A 6 -24.50 5.40 21.44
C GLU A 6 -25.86 5.79 20.85
N LYS A 7 -26.00 5.78 19.52
CA LYS A 7 -27.30 6.00 18.85
C LYS A 7 -28.33 4.93 19.23
N CYS A 8 -27.96 3.65 19.26
CA CYS A 8 -28.87 2.57 19.70
C CYS A 8 -29.39 2.83 21.11
N ILE A 9 -28.47 3.16 22.02
CA ILE A 9 -28.78 3.42 23.43
C ILE A 9 -29.72 4.64 23.53
N LEU A 10 -29.45 5.70 22.77
CA LEU A 10 -30.30 6.89 22.77
C LEU A 10 -31.70 6.61 22.22
N GLU A 11 -31.84 5.77 21.21
CA GLU A 11 -33.16 5.34 20.72
C GLU A 11 -33.92 4.54 21.77
N GLU A 12 -33.27 3.60 22.46
CA GLU A 12 -33.91 2.83 23.52
C GLU A 12 -34.27 3.71 24.74
N LEU A 13 -33.43 4.69 25.09
CA LEU A 13 -33.75 5.67 26.13
C LEU A 13 -34.95 6.55 25.75
N LYS A 14 -35.05 6.96 24.47
CA LYS A 14 -36.22 7.68 23.97
C LYS A 14 -37.49 6.83 24.05
N ARG A 15 -37.41 5.54 23.67
CA ARG A 15 -38.54 4.60 23.78
C ARG A 15 -38.99 4.38 25.23
N ALA A 16 -38.05 4.36 26.17
CA ALA A 16 -38.35 4.29 27.59
C ALA A 16 -38.94 5.60 28.16
N GLY A 17 -38.99 6.69 27.39
CA GLY A 17 -39.60 7.96 27.78
C GLY A 17 -38.63 8.98 28.39
N TYR A 18 -37.31 8.78 28.31
CA TYR A 18 -36.34 9.74 28.83
C TYR A 18 -36.22 10.96 27.90
N GLN A 19 -36.43 12.16 28.46
CA GLN A 19 -36.29 13.43 27.74
C GLN A 19 -34.90 14.06 27.87
N LYS A 20 -34.20 13.79 28.99
CA LYS A 20 -32.86 14.33 29.28
C LYS A 20 -31.97 13.20 29.78
N PHE A 21 -30.70 13.27 29.45
CA PHE A 21 -29.69 12.33 29.91
C PHE A 21 -28.41 13.09 30.29
N ASN A 22 -27.64 12.50 31.22
CA ASN A 22 -26.32 12.99 31.56
C ASN A 22 -25.29 12.41 30.58
N ALA A 23 -24.52 13.27 29.90
CA ALA A 23 -23.51 12.85 28.92
C ALA A 23 -22.45 11.90 29.52
N LYS A 24 -22.05 12.11 30.78
CA LYS A 24 -21.08 11.24 31.46
C LYS A 24 -21.67 9.85 31.73
N ALA A 25 -22.96 9.79 32.09
CA ALA A 25 -23.64 8.52 32.31
C ALA A 25 -23.82 7.75 30.99
N LEU A 26 -24.17 8.46 29.91
CA LEU A 26 -24.27 7.88 28.57
C LEU A 26 -22.94 7.28 28.13
N TYR A 27 -21.83 8.02 28.30
CA TYR A 27 -20.50 7.52 27.99
C TYR A 27 -20.10 6.29 28.82
N MET A 28 -20.36 6.29 30.13
CA MET A 28 -20.07 5.10 30.95
C MET A 28 -20.92 3.90 30.53
N PHE A 29 -22.17 4.13 30.14
CA PHE A 29 -23.07 3.08 29.69
C PHE A 29 -22.65 2.51 28.32
N THR A 30 -22.20 3.35 27.38
CA THR A 30 -21.64 2.89 26.11
C THR A 30 -20.36 2.06 26.34
N GLN A 31 -19.47 2.51 27.22
CA GLN A 31 -18.25 1.76 27.52
C GLN A 31 -18.53 0.42 28.22
N THR A 32 -19.49 0.39 29.14
CA THR A 32 -19.90 -0.84 29.83
C THR A 32 -20.53 -1.84 28.87
N THR A 33 -21.38 -1.37 27.94
CA THR A 33 -21.99 -2.25 26.92
C THR A 33 -20.95 -2.78 25.93
N ILE A 34 -19.97 -1.97 25.52
CA ILE A 34 -18.83 -2.44 24.70
C ILE A 34 -18.03 -3.50 25.44
N ALA A 35 -17.72 -3.29 26.72
CA ALA A 35 -17.00 -4.26 27.54
C ALA A 35 -17.78 -5.58 27.63
N GLN A 36 -19.10 -5.51 27.85
CA GLN A 36 -19.97 -6.69 27.91
C GLN A 36 -20.01 -7.47 26.58
N ILE A 37 -20.08 -6.76 25.45
CA ILE A 37 -20.02 -7.41 24.12
C ILE A 37 -18.67 -8.11 23.94
N LYS A 38 -17.56 -7.45 24.29
CA LYS A 38 -16.22 -8.04 24.21
C LYS A 38 -16.10 -9.27 25.11
N THR A 39 -16.61 -9.23 26.33
CA THR A 39 -16.58 -10.40 27.23
C THR A 39 -17.39 -11.56 26.65
N ASN A 40 -18.56 -11.29 26.06
CA ASN A 40 -19.37 -12.34 25.44
C ASN A 40 -18.65 -12.97 24.24
N CYS A 41 -18.00 -12.16 23.40
CA CYS A 41 -17.18 -12.66 22.28
C CYS A 41 -15.99 -13.50 22.77
N ASN A 42 -15.33 -13.08 23.84
CA ASN A 42 -14.22 -13.83 24.43
C ASN A 42 -14.67 -15.18 25.00
N ILE A 43 -15.84 -15.22 25.65
CA ILE A 43 -16.44 -16.47 26.14
C ILE A 43 -16.75 -17.40 24.98
N LEU A 44 -17.37 -16.89 23.91
CA LEU A 44 -17.67 -17.70 22.71
C LEU A 44 -16.39 -18.22 22.05
N SER A 45 -15.38 -17.36 21.90
CA SER A 45 -14.08 -17.73 21.35
C SER A 45 -13.43 -18.85 22.18
N SER A 46 -13.47 -18.72 23.51
CA SER A 46 -12.97 -19.74 24.43
C SER A 46 -13.73 -21.07 24.27
N LEU A 47 -15.07 -21.05 24.24
CA LEU A 47 -15.90 -22.25 24.03
C LEU A 47 -15.58 -22.94 22.69
N THR A 48 -15.37 -22.17 21.62
CA THR A 48 -14.98 -22.73 20.32
C THR A 48 -13.59 -23.35 20.35
N LEU A 49 -12.64 -22.70 21.02
CA LEU A 49 -11.27 -23.17 21.12
C LEU A 49 -11.17 -24.43 21.98
N HIS A 50 -11.90 -24.51 23.10
CA HIS A 50 -11.98 -25.71 23.93
C HIS A 50 -12.58 -26.91 23.20
N SER A 51 -13.44 -26.67 22.23
CA SER A 51 -14.01 -27.71 21.38
C SER A 51 -13.21 -27.97 20.10
N MET A 52 -12.03 -27.35 19.95
CA MET A 52 -11.15 -27.47 18.78
C MET A 52 -11.83 -27.12 17.45
N ARG A 53 -12.87 -26.27 17.50
CA ARG A 53 -13.62 -25.80 16.33
C ARG A 53 -13.15 -24.42 15.93
N SER A 54 -13.12 -24.16 14.63
CA SER A 54 -12.78 -22.84 14.07
C SER A 54 -13.94 -21.84 14.09
N ARG A 55 -15.18 -22.31 14.31
CA ARG A 55 -16.39 -21.47 14.23
C ARG A 55 -17.35 -21.77 15.38
N SER A 56 -17.96 -20.69 15.89
CA SER A 56 -19.07 -20.75 16.82
C SER A 56 -20.36 -21.13 16.10
N THR A 57 -21.19 -21.92 16.79
CA THR A 57 -22.49 -22.37 16.32
C THR A 57 -23.59 -21.65 17.10
N LEU A 58 -24.82 -21.71 16.59
CA LEU A 58 -25.98 -21.16 17.30
C LEU A 58 -26.17 -21.77 18.70
N LEU A 59 -25.81 -23.05 18.87
CA LEU A 59 -25.89 -23.73 20.16
C LEU A 59 -24.92 -23.11 21.19
N ASP A 60 -23.73 -22.71 20.76
CA ASP A 60 -22.76 -22.01 21.64
C ASP A 60 -23.33 -20.67 22.12
N VAL A 61 -24.04 -19.97 21.24
CA VAL A 61 -24.75 -18.73 21.58
C VAL A 61 -25.89 -19.01 22.56
N MET A 62 -26.70 -20.04 22.34
CA MET A 62 -27.76 -20.43 23.28
C MET A 62 -27.20 -20.79 24.66
N ASN A 63 -26.05 -21.45 24.72
CA ASN A 63 -25.37 -21.77 25.98
C ASN A 63 -24.84 -20.50 26.67
N LEU A 64 -24.31 -19.54 25.91
CA LEU A 64 -23.94 -18.23 26.45
C LEU A 64 -25.14 -17.46 27.01
N ILE A 65 -26.29 -17.52 26.35
CA ILE A 65 -27.53 -16.91 26.84
C ILE A 65 -27.94 -17.50 28.19
N LYS A 66 -27.87 -18.83 28.34
CA LYS A 66 -28.13 -19.52 29.61
C LYS A 66 -27.17 -19.09 30.71
N LEU A 67 -25.89 -18.92 30.38
CA LEU A 67 -24.85 -18.48 31.31
C LEU A 67 -25.05 -17.03 31.78
N THR A 68 -25.39 -16.13 30.85
CA THR A 68 -25.57 -14.70 31.15
C THR A 68 -26.91 -14.39 31.80
N LYS A 69 -27.85 -15.34 31.82
CA LYS A 69 -29.22 -15.20 32.37
C LYS A 69 -29.96 -13.98 31.80
N ILE A 70 -29.64 -13.58 30.58
CA ILE A 70 -30.31 -12.48 29.89
C ILE A 70 -31.58 -13.05 29.25
N ASP A 71 -32.71 -12.40 29.52
CA ASP A 71 -33.97 -12.74 28.87
C ASP A 71 -34.06 -12.09 27.48
N TYR A 72 -34.13 -12.93 26.45
CA TYR A 72 -34.25 -12.51 25.05
C TYR A 72 -35.66 -12.73 24.49
N SER A 73 -36.65 -13.05 25.34
CA SER A 73 -38.06 -13.24 24.96
C SER A 73 -38.62 -12.10 24.09
N ASN A 74 -38.17 -10.87 24.33
CA ASN A 74 -38.66 -9.66 23.66
C ASN A 74 -37.78 -9.17 22.49
N VAL A 75 -36.82 -9.96 21.99
CA VAL A 75 -35.95 -9.52 20.88
C VAL A 75 -36.73 -9.35 19.57
N TYR A 76 -37.69 -10.22 19.30
CA TYR A 76 -38.46 -10.22 18.05
C TYR A 76 -39.36 -9.00 17.87
N ASN A 77 -39.74 -8.35 18.97
CA ASN A 77 -40.63 -7.17 18.96
C ASN A 77 -39.87 -5.85 18.72
N ARG A 78 -38.55 -5.89 18.51
CA ARG A 78 -37.76 -4.67 18.35
C ARG A 78 -37.71 -4.21 16.89
N PRO A 79 -37.97 -2.92 16.61
CA PRO A 79 -37.79 -2.36 15.29
C PRO A 79 -36.33 -2.52 14.84
N THR A 80 -36.12 -3.03 13.63
CA THR A 80 -34.80 -3.08 13.01
C THR A 80 -34.34 -1.65 12.74
N VAL A 81 -33.30 -1.21 13.46
CA VAL A 81 -32.70 0.10 13.20
C VAL A 81 -31.93 0.00 11.89
N LYS A 82 -32.37 0.76 10.88
CA LYS A 82 -31.68 0.84 9.59
C LYS A 82 -30.54 1.85 9.72
N TYR A 83 -29.31 1.38 9.51
CA TYR A 83 -28.14 2.26 9.45
C TYR A 83 -27.76 2.48 8.00
N GLU A 84 -27.43 3.73 7.67
CA GLU A 84 -26.62 4.02 6.49
C GLU A 84 -25.24 3.42 6.75
N VAL A 85 -24.87 2.42 5.96
CA VAL A 85 -23.52 1.88 5.97
C VAL A 85 -22.61 3.01 5.50
N GLU A 86 -21.77 3.54 6.39
CA GLU A 86 -20.66 4.39 5.96
C GLU A 86 -19.79 3.52 5.04
N GLU A 87 -19.88 3.74 3.72
CA GLU A 87 -18.97 3.12 2.77
C GLU A 87 -17.56 3.52 3.19
N GLU A 88 -16.77 2.55 3.63
CA GLU A 88 -15.34 2.77 3.87
C GLU A 88 -14.77 3.34 2.57
N SER A 89 -14.26 4.57 2.64
CA SER A 89 -13.63 5.20 1.50
C SER A 89 -12.48 4.30 1.08
N LYS A 90 -12.60 3.71 -0.12
CA LYS A 90 -11.55 2.87 -0.69
C LYS A 90 -10.23 3.63 -0.55
N PRO A 91 -9.16 3.00 -0.03
CA PRO A 91 -7.89 3.69 0.13
C PRO A 91 -7.51 4.28 -1.23
N ILE A 92 -7.35 5.61 -1.27
CA ILE A 92 -6.96 6.32 -2.48
C ILE A 92 -5.58 5.78 -2.85
N GLN A 93 -5.52 4.90 -3.85
CA GLN A 93 -4.25 4.41 -4.36
C GLN A 93 -3.51 5.61 -4.97
N PHE A 94 -2.40 6.00 -4.33
CA PHE A 94 -1.54 7.05 -4.82
C PHE A 94 -0.92 6.63 -6.16
N LYS A 95 -1.47 7.15 -7.26
CA LYS A 95 -0.91 6.97 -8.61
C LYS A 95 0.04 8.12 -8.89
N SER A 96 1.34 7.85 -8.81
CA SER A 96 2.38 8.77 -9.30
C SER A 96 2.81 8.36 -10.70
N SER A 97 3.38 9.29 -11.47
CA SER A 97 4.00 8.96 -12.77
C SER A 97 5.13 7.94 -12.67
N ILE A 98 5.69 7.73 -11.46
CA ILE A 98 6.76 6.76 -11.17
C ILE A 98 6.18 5.36 -10.86
N SER A 99 4.89 5.28 -10.51
CA SER A 99 4.19 4.04 -10.17
C SER A 99 3.47 3.41 -11.38
N CYS A 100 4.10 3.44 -12.56
CA CYS A 100 3.56 2.74 -13.73
C CYS A 100 3.65 1.23 -13.47
N SER A 101 2.50 0.55 -13.44
CA SER A 101 2.42 -0.91 -13.35
C SER A 101 2.89 -1.53 -14.66
N ALA A 102 3.72 -2.57 -14.60
CA ALA A 102 4.04 -3.34 -15.79
C ALA A 102 2.76 -4.00 -16.33
N GLU A 103 2.53 -3.95 -17.64
CA GLU A 103 1.42 -4.65 -18.28
C GLU A 103 1.56 -6.16 -18.03
N LYS A 104 0.57 -6.75 -17.34
CA LYS A 104 0.50 -8.21 -17.19
C LYS A 104 0.12 -8.81 -18.55
N PHE A 105 0.81 -9.89 -18.96
CA PHE A 105 0.28 -10.75 -20.02
C PHE A 105 -1.02 -11.37 -19.52
N ILE A 106 -2.12 -11.01 -20.19
CA ILE A 106 -3.52 -11.09 -19.72
C ILE A 106 -3.99 -12.51 -19.34
N HIS A 107 -3.20 -13.56 -19.58
CA HIS A 107 -3.69 -14.94 -19.44
C HIS A 107 -2.84 -15.89 -18.60
N ILE A 108 -1.61 -15.54 -18.23
CA ILE A 108 -0.71 -16.48 -17.52
C ILE A 108 -0.60 -16.15 -16.02
N TYR A 109 -0.89 -14.90 -15.62
CA TYR A 109 -0.50 -14.39 -14.30
C TYR A 109 -1.66 -13.84 -13.46
N ASP A 110 -2.91 -14.17 -13.79
CA ASP A 110 -4.09 -13.68 -13.04
C ASP A 110 -4.14 -14.17 -11.59
N PHE A 111 -3.55 -15.32 -11.31
CA PHE A 111 -3.46 -15.88 -9.96
C PHE A 111 -2.25 -15.36 -9.16
N MET A 112 -1.41 -14.49 -9.74
CA MET A 112 -0.21 -13.98 -9.10
C MET A 112 -0.38 -12.55 -8.58
N PRO A 113 0.29 -12.19 -7.47
CA PRO A 113 0.32 -10.82 -6.98
C PRO A 113 0.83 -9.86 -8.04
N ASP A 114 0.46 -8.59 -7.92
CA ASP A 114 0.86 -7.56 -8.88
C ASP A 114 2.39 -7.45 -8.95
N PHE A 115 2.90 -7.31 -10.18
CA PHE A 115 4.32 -7.07 -10.39
C PHE A 115 4.72 -5.73 -9.75
N PRO A 116 5.94 -5.63 -9.20
CA PRO A 116 6.44 -4.36 -8.70
C PRO A 116 6.45 -3.31 -9.85
N PRO A 117 6.42 -2.02 -9.54
CA PRO A 117 6.47 -0.96 -10.54
C PRO A 117 7.66 -1.08 -11.49
N VAL A 118 7.51 -0.56 -12.72
CA VAL A 118 8.51 -0.69 -13.79
C VAL A 118 9.91 -0.21 -13.38
N HIS A 119 10.02 0.79 -12.51
CA HIS A 119 11.31 1.32 -12.03
C HIS A 119 12.06 0.37 -11.09
N THR A 120 11.38 -0.63 -10.49
CA THR A 120 11.98 -1.59 -9.55
C THR A 120 12.70 -2.72 -10.29
N PHE A 121 12.39 -2.96 -11.57
CA PHE A 121 13.08 -3.97 -12.36
C PHE A 121 14.54 -3.56 -12.57
N LYS A 122 15.47 -4.49 -12.31
CA LYS A 122 16.89 -4.30 -12.61
C LYS A 122 17.03 -4.10 -14.11
N LYS A 123 17.22 -2.84 -14.52
CA LYS A 123 17.67 -2.35 -15.84
C LYS A 123 18.04 -3.46 -16.83
N SER A 124 17.04 -4.12 -17.42
CA SER A 124 17.22 -4.95 -18.60
C SER A 124 17.23 -4.02 -19.81
N PHE A 125 18.17 -3.07 -19.84
CA PHE A 125 18.50 -2.40 -21.08
C PHE A 125 19.19 -3.45 -21.94
N LEU A 126 18.41 -4.17 -22.74
CA LEU A 126 18.92 -4.64 -24.02
C LEU A 126 19.50 -3.39 -24.68
N LYS A 127 20.84 -3.32 -24.80
CA LYS A 127 21.47 -2.27 -25.61
C LYS A 127 20.72 -2.25 -26.93
N GLU A 128 20.09 -1.14 -27.28
CA GLU A 128 19.63 -0.93 -28.65
C GLU A 128 20.85 -1.18 -29.53
N ASN A 129 20.78 -2.22 -30.37
CA ASN A 129 21.75 -2.43 -31.44
C ASN A 129 21.53 -1.31 -32.47
N ARG A 130 21.94 -0.09 -32.14
CA ARG A 130 22.12 0.96 -33.13
C ARG A 130 23.26 0.48 -34.03
N SER A 131 23.04 0.46 -35.33
CA SER A 131 24.08 0.22 -36.31
C SER A 131 25.15 1.30 -36.14
N GLU A 132 26.20 1.01 -35.37
CA GLU A 132 27.32 1.93 -35.28
C GLU A 132 28.00 1.99 -36.63
N ASP A 133 27.96 3.17 -37.27
CA ASP A 133 28.60 3.38 -38.55
C ASP A 133 30.12 3.51 -38.37
N LYS A 134 30.79 2.35 -38.28
CA LYS A 134 32.24 2.24 -38.02
C LYS A 134 33.05 3.08 -39.00
N SER A 135 32.60 3.17 -40.24
CA SER A 135 33.23 3.94 -41.32
C SER A 135 33.28 5.43 -41.01
N GLU A 136 32.20 5.98 -40.47
CA GLU A 136 32.13 7.41 -40.11
C GLU A 136 33.06 7.72 -38.93
N LYS A 137 33.10 6.85 -37.92
CA LYS A 137 34.04 6.97 -36.79
C LYS A 137 35.52 6.92 -37.22
N VAL A 138 35.86 6.06 -38.20
CA VAL A 138 37.22 5.98 -38.74
C VAL A 138 37.57 7.25 -39.52
N LYS A 139 36.66 7.74 -40.36
CA LYS A 139 36.84 9.00 -41.10
C LYS A 139 37.07 10.18 -40.15
N GLN A 140 36.24 10.31 -39.11
CA GLN A 140 36.38 11.36 -38.10
C GLN A 140 37.73 11.28 -37.37
N ARG A 141 38.22 10.07 -37.07
CA ARG A 141 39.54 9.88 -36.44
C ARG A 141 40.69 10.33 -37.34
N ILE A 142 40.64 10.01 -38.63
CA ILE A 142 41.66 10.43 -39.60
C ILE A 142 41.65 11.96 -39.75
N GLU A 143 40.47 12.56 -39.87
CA GLU A 143 40.34 14.02 -39.94
C GLU A 143 40.88 14.72 -38.70
N GLN A 144 40.65 14.17 -37.51
CA GLN A 144 41.22 14.69 -36.26
C GLN A 144 42.75 14.59 -36.26
N SER A 145 43.33 13.46 -36.70
CA SER A 145 44.80 13.30 -36.81
C SER A 145 45.41 14.36 -37.73
N LEU A 146 44.86 14.53 -38.94
CA LEU A 146 45.35 15.52 -39.91
C LEU A 146 45.25 16.96 -39.39
N ARG A 147 44.18 17.29 -38.65
CA ARG A 147 44.04 18.60 -38.00
C ARG A 147 45.10 18.81 -36.92
N THR A 148 45.42 17.78 -36.13
CA THR A 148 46.46 17.88 -35.10
C THR A 148 47.86 18.00 -35.70
N GLU A 149 48.18 17.24 -36.74
CA GLU A 149 49.46 17.30 -37.46
C GLU A 149 49.67 18.67 -38.10
N SER A 150 48.67 19.19 -38.81
CA SER A 150 48.75 20.52 -39.43
C SER A 150 48.90 21.63 -38.40
N SER A 151 48.27 21.50 -37.22
CA SER A 151 48.43 22.45 -36.12
C SER A 151 49.83 22.36 -35.51
N LEU A 152 50.38 21.16 -35.32
CA LEU A 152 51.76 20.94 -34.88
C LEU A 152 52.78 21.56 -35.84
N LEU A 153 52.61 21.34 -37.15
CA LEU A 153 53.49 21.92 -38.16
C LEU A 153 53.46 23.45 -38.15
N LYS A 154 52.28 24.06 -37.97
CA LYS A 154 52.15 25.52 -37.80
C LYS A 154 52.88 26.02 -36.54
N ILE A 155 52.76 25.31 -35.43
CA ILE A 155 53.48 25.64 -34.18
C ILE A 155 55.00 25.59 -34.40
N ILE A 156 55.50 24.53 -35.03
CA ILE A 156 56.94 24.35 -35.34
C ILE A 156 57.44 25.47 -36.29
N ALA A 157 56.66 25.80 -37.32
CA ALA A 157 57.00 26.86 -38.27
C ALA A 157 57.08 28.23 -37.58
N CYS A 158 56.14 28.52 -36.67
CA CYS A 158 56.14 29.75 -35.88
C CYS A 158 57.24 29.81 -34.82
N SER A 159 57.67 28.66 -34.26
CA SER A 159 58.64 28.61 -33.17
C SER A 159 60.12 28.75 -33.60
N LYS A 160 60.41 28.88 -34.91
CA LYS A 160 61.77 29.01 -35.50
C LYS A 160 62.82 28.03 -34.96
N GLY A 161 62.37 26.84 -34.52
CA GLY A 161 63.20 25.80 -33.93
C GLY A 161 62.37 24.75 -33.20
N LEU A 162 62.81 23.50 -33.22
CA LEU A 162 62.20 22.42 -32.46
C LEU A 162 62.34 22.71 -30.96
N PRO A 163 61.25 22.61 -30.17
CA PRO A 163 61.35 22.75 -28.72
C PRO A 163 62.31 21.69 -28.18
N LYS A 164 63.32 22.10 -27.39
CA LYS A 164 64.44 21.25 -26.92
C LYS A 164 64.03 20.05 -26.03
N ARG A 165 62.74 19.88 -25.71
CA ARG A 165 62.21 18.74 -24.94
C ARG A 165 60.93 18.23 -25.59
N ILE A 166 61.06 17.18 -26.41
CA ILE A 166 59.93 16.37 -26.94
C ILE A 166 59.98 14.93 -26.38
N ASN A 167 60.94 14.61 -25.51
CA ASN A 167 60.89 13.34 -24.78
C ASN A 167 59.98 13.49 -23.57
N PHE A 168 58.74 13.03 -23.71
CA PHE A 168 57.92 12.56 -22.57
C PHE A 168 58.30 11.13 -22.13
N LEU A 169 59.50 10.67 -22.53
CA LEU A 169 60.10 9.40 -22.12
C LEU A 169 61.41 9.69 -21.37
N PHE A 170 61.28 10.38 -20.25
CA PHE A 170 62.25 10.30 -19.16
C PHE A 170 61.43 10.08 -17.88
N ASP A 171 61.81 9.04 -17.13
CA ASP A 171 61.30 8.71 -15.79
C ASP A 171 61.47 9.88 -14.81
#